data_AF-A0A524HEG7-F1
#
_entry.id   AF-A0A524HEG7-F1
#
_cell.length_a   1.000
_cell.length_b   1.000
_cell.length_c   1.000
_cell.angle_alpha   90.00
_cell.angle_beta   90.00
_cell.angle_gamma   90.00
#
_symmetry.space_group_name_H-M   'P 1'
#
loop_
_entity.id
_entity.type
_entity.pdbx_description
1 polymer ?
#
loop_
_entity_poly.entity_id
_entity_poly.type
_entity_poly.pdbx_seq_one_letter_code
_entity_poly.pdbx_strand_id
1 'polypeptide(L)'
;MAAYLPNKLKDVIATANRLHMIQVDLAEETDQVRREQLNEEIERALAKIVPEQRQAFLEELRDRFPCWEKTLAGGPQAAAAVEHTATSENQLNDPEFLVEKLAGVVSSLTEAKKQLLVKKLRESGLLPDIGRDWPESCSKRLQKIMSLSDETEITSDHIAQLIAMMFDFVTKLDPLIWSTWRKVSPRSSIRFTGDLKEAMLGAVSQKKDLSECQAMLEKLRCLTAGIVSAFGQAGNQFARYYMSKFSPSQISSMVDMEGGTKIWEAREVKYWRKYIELANSLNDASSENEIMDQITKYAESVMKGLGR
;
A
#
# COMPACT_ATOMS: atom_id res chain seq x y z
N MET A 1 22.17 -46.00 69.18
CA MET A 1 20.77 -46.17 68.74
C MET A 1 20.58 -45.44 67.41
N ALA A 2 20.94 -46.10 66.30
CA ALA A 2 21.27 -45.46 65.02
C ALA A 2 20.52 -46.12 63.84
N ALA A 3 19.19 -45.98 63.79
CA ALA A 3 18.38 -46.53 62.67
C ALA A 3 17.13 -45.71 62.28
N TYR A 4 17.00 -44.44 62.72
CA TYR A 4 15.76 -43.65 62.55
C TYR A 4 15.89 -42.38 61.67
N LEU A 5 17.03 -42.18 61.01
CA LEU A 5 17.32 -40.98 60.22
C LEU A 5 16.92 -41.04 58.71
N PRO A 6 16.91 -42.19 58.00
CA PRO A 6 16.66 -42.16 56.54
C PRO A 6 15.19 -41.99 56.13
N ASN A 7 14.23 -42.16 57.04
CA ASN A 7 12.80 -41.93 56.74
C ASN A 7 12.40 -40.45 56.87
N LYS A 8 13.01 -39.71 57.80
CA LYS A 8 12.65 -38.30 58.07
C LYS A 8 12.88 -37.40 56.85
N LEU A 9 14.04 -37.54 56.20
CA LEU A 9 14.39 -36.78 55.01
C LEU A 9 13.44 -37.06 53.83
N LYS A 10 13.00 -38.32 53.69
CA LYS A 10 12.06 -38.73 52.64
C LYS A 10 10.69 -38.13 52.85
N ASP A 11 10.22 -38.06 54.10
CA ASP A 11 8.93 -37.48 54.44
C ASP A 11 8.92 -35.96 54.23
N VAL A 12 10.03 -35.27 54.55
CA VAL A 12 10.19 -33.82 54.27
C VAL A 12 10.20 -33.56 52.77
N ILE A 13 10.97 -34.32 51.99
CA ILE A 13 11.04 -34.17 50.52
C ILE A 13 9.69 -34.49 49.87
N ALA A 14 9.01 -35.55 50.31
CA ALA A 14 7.69 -35.90 49.79
C ALA A 14 6.65 -34.81 50.09
N THR A 15 6.72 -34.18 51.27
CA THR A 15 5.83 -33.09 51.65
C THR A 15 6.14 -31.82 50.85
N ALA A 16 7.41 -31.44 50.69
CA ALA A 16 7.81 -30.30 49.88
C ALA A 16 7.37 -30.43 48.40
N ASN A 17 7.53 -31.61 47.81
CA ASN A 17 7.09 -31.86 46.44
C ASN A 17 5.56 -31.80 46.28
N ARG A 18 4.80 -32.26 47.29
CA ARG A 18 3.33 -32.14 47.30
C ARG A 18 2.87 -30.70 47.43
N LEU A 19 3.52 -29.92 48.29
CA LEU A 19 3.22 -28.49 48.42
C LEU A 19 3.51 -27.74 47.12
N HIS A 20 4.58 -28.11 46.38
CA HIS A 20 4.84 -27.55 45.05
C HIS A 20 3.78 -27.94 44.03
N MET A 21 3.33 -29.20 44.00
CA MET A 21 2.21 -29.61 43.12
C MET A 21 0.94 -28.82 43.42
N ILE A 22 0.57 -28.67 44.69
CA ILE A 22 -0.64 -27.96 45.10
C ILE A 22 -0.54 -26.47 44.74
N GLN A 23 0.64 -25.86 44.85
CA GLN A 23 0.83 -24.48 44.38
C GLN A 23 0.67 -24.33 42.86
N VAL A 24 1.10 -25.33 42.07
CA VAL A 24 0.91 -25.32 40.62
C VAL A 24 -0.55 -25.55 40.26
N ASP A 25 -1.23 -26.47 40.92
CA ASP A 25 -2.64 -26.81 40.67
C ASP A 25 -3.59 -25.68 41.12
N LEU A 26 -3.21 -24.91 42.14
CA LEU A 26 -3.98 -23.77 42.69
C LEU A 26 -3.47 -22.40 42.20
N ALA A 27 -2.81 -22.35 41.04
CA ALA A 27 -2.28 -21.11 40.47
C ALA A 27 -3.41 -20.11 40.09
N GLU A 28 -4.57 -20.61 39.68
CA GLU A 28 -5.72 -19.78 39.25
C GLU A 28 -6.73 -19.51 40.36
N GLU A 29 -6.56 -20.14 41.53
CA GLU A 29 -7.45 -20.00 42.69
C GLU A 29 -7.07 -18.80 43.56
N THR A 30 -8.02 -18.36 44.40
CA THR A 30 -7.80 -17.23 45.30
C THR A 30 -6.76 -17.52 46.38
N ASP A 31 -6.06 -16.48 46.87
CA ASP A 31 -5.03 -16.62 47.90
C ASP A 31 -5.54 -17.24 49.21
N GLN A 32 -6.82 -17.03 49.52
CA GLN A 32 -7.45 -17.60 50.70
C GLN A 32 -7.60 -19.13 50.56
N VAL A 33 -8.13 -19.61 49.43
CA VAL A 33 -8.27 -21.04 49.13
C VAL A 33 -6.90 -21.73 49.08
N ARG A 34 -5.90 -21.06 48.48
CA ARG A 34 -4.52 -21.57 48.42
C ARG A 34 -3.91 -21.75 49.80
N ARG A 35 -4.12 -20.79 50.72
CA ARG A 35 -3.61 -20.86 52.10
C ARG A 35 -4.28 -21.96 52.92
N GLU A 36 -5.60 -22.11 52.79
CA GLU A 36 -6.36 -23.15 53.49
C GLU A 36 -5.87 -24.55 53.08
N GLN A 37 -5.73 -24.81 51.77
CA GLN A 37 -5.27 -26.11 51.25
C GLN A 37 -3.79 -26.42 51.61
N LEU A 38 -2.91 -25.42 51.57
CA LEU A 38 -1.51 -25.61 51.99
C LEU A 38 -1.41 -25.90 53.49
N ASN A 39 -2.22 -25.23 54.32
CA ASN A 39 -2.27 -25.49 55.76
C ASN A 39 -2.79 -26.89 56.07
N GLU A 40 -3.84 -27.35 55.40
CA GLU A 40 -4.39 -28.70 55.57
C GLU A 40 -3.35 -29.80 55.28
N GLU A 41 -2.52 -29.62 54.25
CA GLU A 41 -1.48 -30.60 53.93
C GLU A 41 -0.29 -30.56 54.89
N ILE A 42 0.08 -29.39 55.39
CA ILE A 42 1.08 -29.27 56.45
C ILE A 42 0.56 -29.93 57.74
N GLU A 43 -0.69 -29.70 58.11
CA GLU A 43 -1.32 -30.34 59.27
C GLU A 43 -1.39 -31.86 59.12
N ARG A 44 -1.75 -32.35 57.93
CA ARG A 44 -1.79 -33.79 57.61
C ARG A 44 -0.40 -34.44 57.68
N ALA A 45 0.65 -33.71 57.30
CA ALA A 45 2.03 -34.17 57.43
C ALA A 45 2.48 -34.16 58.91
N LEU A 46 2.17 -33.10 59.65
CA LEU A 46 2.51 -32.96 61.07
C LEU A 46 1.80 -33.97 61.98
N ALA A 47 0.58 -34.41 61.60
CA ALA A 47 -0.16 -35.44 62.31
C ALA A 47 0.58 -36.80 62.33
N LYS A 48 1.44 -37.05 61.34
CA LYS A 48 2.23 -38.30 61.23
C LYS A 48 3.56 -38.24 62.00
N ILE A 49 3.89 -37.10 62.59
CA ILE A 49 5.18 -36.83 63.22
C ILE A 49 4.98 -36.67 64.73
N VAL A 50 5.88 -37.29 65.49
CA VAL A 50 5.94 -37.21 66.96
C VAL A 50 6.11 -35.74 67.39
N PRO A 51 5.39 -35.24 68.41
CA PRO A 51 5.38 -33.82 68.79
C PRO A 51 6.76 -33.17 68.93
N GLU A 52 7.73 -33.88 69.52
CA GLU A 52 9.11 -33.42 69.73
C GLU A 52 9.91 -33.19 68.44
N GLN A 53 9.46 -33.77 67.32
CA GLN A 53 10.15 -33.71 66.03
C GLN A 53 9.50 -32.74 65.03
N ARG A 54 8.33 -32.17 65.38
CA ARG A 54 7.58 -31.26 64.52
C ARG A 54 8.35 -29.98 64.22
N GLN A 55 9.05 -29.44 65.21
CA GLN A 55 9.83 -28.21 65.05
C GLN A 55 11.01 -28.41 64.08
N ALA A 56 11.78 -29.50 64.25
CA ALA A 56 12.86 -29.84 63.34
C ALA A 56 12.36 -30.14 61.91
N PHE A 57 11.20 -30.78 61.78
CA PHE A 57 10.58 -31.03 60.47
C PHE A 57 10.16 -29.73 59.76
N LEU A 58 9.55 -28.78 60.48
CA LEU A 58 9.15 -27.49 59.90
C LEU A 58 10.34 -26.62 59.51
N GLU A 59 11.42 -26.66 60.28
CA GLU A 59 12.68 -25.97 59.93
C GLU A 59 13.28 -26.54 58.64
N GLU A 60 13.34 -27.87 58.50
CA GLU A 60 13.88 -28.51 57.30
C GLU A 60 12.95 -28.34 56.08
N LEU A 61 11.63 -28.35 56.30
CA LEU A 61 10.65 -28.05 55.26
C LEU A 61 10.77 -26.60 54.77
N ARG A 62 10.97 -25.64 55.67
CA ARG A 62 11.17 -24.22 55.33
C ARG A 62 12.45 -23.99 54.52
N ASP A 63 13.52 -24.73 54.80
CA ASP A 63 14.77 -24.60 54.06
C ASP A 63 14.66 -25.17 52.63
N ARG A 64 13.81 -26.18 52.42
CA ARG A 64 13.58 -26.82 51.11
C ARG A 64 12.42 -26.24 50.32
N PHE A 65 11.48 -25.60 50.99
CA PHE A 65 10.35 -24.92 50.39
C PHE A 65 10.59 -23.40 50.50
N PRO A 66 11.33 -22.81 49.54
CA PRO A 66 11.70 -21.40 49.62
C PRO A 66 10.43 -20.53 49.61
N CYS A 67 10.10 -19.93 50.76
CA CYS A 67 9.12 -18.88 50.83
C CYS A 67 9.62 -17.72 49.96
N TRP A 68 8.97 -17.43 48.83
CA TRP A 68 9.24 -16.21 48.03
C TRP A 68 9.00 -14.91 48.84
N GLU A 69 8.44 -15.02 50.04
CA GLU A 69 8.14 -13.93 50.98
C GLU A 69 9.34 -13.44 51.82
N LYS A 70 10.54 -14.02 51.68
CA LYS A 70 11.75 -13.50 52.34
C LYS A 70 12.23 -12.14 51.79
N THR A 71 11.52 -11.54 50.85
CA THR A 71 11.72 -10.15 50.40
C THR A 71 10.85 -9.14 51.17
N LEU A 72 9.96 -9.56 52.06
CA LEU A 72 9.01 -8.65 52.75
C LEU A 72 9.16 -8.57 54.28
N ALA A 73 10.17 -9.21 54.89
CA ALA A 73 10.36 -9.17 56.34
C ALA A 73 11.73 -8.59 56.75
N GLY A 74 11.84 -7.26 56.71
CA GLY A 74 12.89 -6.48 57.38
C GLY A 74 12.28 -5.18 57.91
N GLY A 75 12.29 -5.00 59.24
CA GLY A 75 11.54 -3.97 59.96
C GLY A 75 11.88 -2.49 59.64
N PRO A 76 11.13 -1.55 60.24
CA PRO A 76 11.12 -0.14 59.84
C PRO A 76 12.25 0.66 60.48
N GLN A 77 13.46 0.67 59.87
CA GLN A 77 14.39 1.81 60.00
C GLN A 77 15.60 1.69 59.06
N ALA A 78 15.57 2.42 57.94
CA ALA A 78 16.68 3.21 57.41
C ALA A 78 16.26 3.82 56.07
N ALA A 79 16.10 5.14 56.07
CA ALA A 79 16.00 5.93 54.86
C ALA A 79 17.34 5.93 54.11
N ALA A 80 17.22 6.13 52.79
CA ALA A 80 18.24 6.47 51.81
C ALA A 80 18.94 5.32 51.05
N ALA A 81 18.68 5.35 49.74
CA ALA A 81 19.48 4.84 48.62
C ALA A 81 19.47 3.33 48.34
N VAL A 82 18.42 2.86 47.63
CA VAL A 82 18.54 2.08 46.37
C VAL A 82 17.28 2.30 45.53
N GLU A 83 17.23 3.36 44.73
CA GLU A 83 16.32 3.46 43.59
C GLU A 83 16.94 2.73 42.39
N HIS A 84 16.85 1.40 42.37
CA HIS A 84 17.00 0.62 41.14
C HIS A 84 16.06 -0.59 41.19
N THR A 85 14.83 -0.33 40.77
CA THR A 85 13.96 -1.22 39.98
C THR A 85 13.85 -2.68 40.46
N ALA A 86 13.18 -2.88 41.59
CA ALA A 86 12.23 -3.98 41.64
C ALA A 86 11.06 -3.56 40.74
N THR A 87 11.00 -4.09 39.52
CA THR A 87 9.82 -3.90 38.67
C THR A 87 8.67 -4.61 39.36
N SER A 88 7.86 -3.85 40.09
CA SER A 88 6.68 -4.38 40.78
C SER A 88 5.84 -5.15 39.77
N GLU A 89 5.31 -6.32 40.12
CA GLU A 89 4.47 -7.13 39.22
C GLU A 89 3.32 -6.32 38.59
N ASN A 90 2.83 -5.29 39.29
CA ASN A 90 1.85 -4.34 38.77
C ASN A 90 2.36 -3.44 37.63
N GLN A 91 3.65 -3.10 37.60
CA GLN A 91 4.27 -2.33 36.49
C GLN A 91 4.50 -3.21 35.25
N LEU A 92 4.72 -4.52 35.42
CA LEU A 92 4.83 -5.46 34.31
C LEU A 92 3.49 -5.71 33.59
N ASN A 93 2.37 -5.38 34.24
CA ASN A 93 1.04 -5.43 33.64
C ASN A 93 0.56 -4.08 33.08
N ASP A 94 1.36 -3.01 33.23
CA ASP A 94 1.05 -1.69 32.69
C ASP A 94 1.52 -1.59 31.23
N PRO A 95 0.59 -1.46 30.26
CA PRO A 95 0.94 -1.38 28.85
C PRO A 95 1.79 -0.15 28.51
N GLU A 96 1.61 0.99 29.19
CA GLU A 96 2.39 2.20 28.92
C GLU A 96 3.86 2.02 29.35
N PHE A 97 4.07 1.43 30.53
CA PHE A 97 5.39 1.09 31.03
C PHE A 97 6.13 0.09 30.13
N LEU A 98 5.43 -0.94 29.63
CA LEU A 98 6.01 -1.92 28.70
C LEU A 98 6.42 -1.28 27.37
N VAL A 99 5.62 -0.34 26.85
CA VAL A 99 5.94 0.39 25.61
C VAL A 99 7.15 1.31 25.81
N GLU A 100 7.23 2.03 26.93
CA GLU A 100 8.41 2.85 27.25
C GLU A 100 9.68 2.01 27.44
N LYS A 101 9.57 0.87 28.13
CA LYS A 101 10.69 -0.08 28.26
C LYS A 101 11.12 -0.65 26.93
N LEU A 102 10.17 -1.02 26.07
CA LEU A 102 10.46 -1.48 24.72
C LEU A 102 11.16 -0.39 23.90
N ALA A 103 10.64 0.84 23.93
CA ALA A 103 11.22 1.99 23.22
C ALA A 103 12.65 2.29 23.69
N GLY A 104 12.92 2.17 24.99
CA GLY A 104 14.26 2.34 25.56
C GLY A 104 15.26 1.27 25.09
N VAL A 105 14.80 0.03 24.85
CA VAL A 105 15.65 -1.09 24.41
C VAL A 105 15.82 -1.12 22.89
N VAL A 106 14.85 -0.61 22.12
CA VAL A 106 14.85 -0.64 20.65
C VAL A 106 16.09 0.01 20.03
N SER A 107 16.61 1.09 20.61
CA SER A 107 17.83 1.76 20.14
C SER A 107 19.09 0.88 20.21
N SER A 108 19.12 -0.07 21.14
CA SER A 108 20.24 -1.00 21.37
C SER A 108 20.14 -2.30 20.55
N LEU A 109 19.01 -2.54 19.88
CA LEU A 109 18.79 -3.75 19.09
C LEU A 109 19.45 -3.65 17.71
N THR A 110 20.04 -4.77 17.27
CA THR A 110 20.48 -4.99 15.89
C THR A 110 19.29 -5.05 14.94
N GLU A 111 19.48 -4.69 13.66
CA GLU A 111 18.42 -4.61 12.66
C GLU A 111 17.63 -5.93 12.49
N ALA A 112 18.32 -7.07 12.50
CA ALA A 112 17.67 -8.38 12.44
C ALA A 112 16.71 -8.65 13.62
N LYS A 113 17.05 -8.18 14.83
CA LYS A 113 16.20 -8.32 16.04
C LYS A 113 15.03 -7.35 16.00
N LYS A 114 15.22 -6.14 15.47
CA LYS A 114 14.14 -5.18 15.24
C LYS A 114 13.11 -5.75 14.27
N GLN A 115 13.54 -6.38 13.18
CA GLN A 115 12.63 -7.03 12.23
C GLN A 115 11.84 -8.18 12.87
N LEU A 116 12.48 -8.98 13.71
CA LEU A 116 11.81 -10.07 14.43
C LEU A 116 10.79 -9.53 15.45
N LEU A 117 11.13 -8.43 16.14
CA LEU A 117 10.23 -7.72 17.05
C LEU A 117 8.99 -7.19 16.30
N VAL A 118 9.19 -6.51 15.18
CA VAL A 118 8.12 -5.99 14.32
C VAL A 118 7.22 -7.14 13.84
N LYS A 119 7.81 -8.27 13.43
CA LYS A 119 7.05 -9.46 13.02
C LYS A 119 6.17 -9.99 14.16
N LYS A 120 6.70 -10.12 15.37
CA LYS A 120 5.92 -10.59 16.53
C LYS A 120 4.84 -9.61 16.96
N LEU A 121 5.13 -8.31 16.96
CA LEU A 121 4.16 -7.26 17.28
C LEU A 121 3.01 -7.22 16.26
N ARG A 122 3.29 -7.59 15.01
CA ARG A 122 2.28 -7.74 13.96
C ARG A 122 1.47 -9.03 14.13
N GLU A 123 2.12 -10.16 14.44
CA GLU A 123 1.44 -11.42 14.77
C GLU A 123 0.51 -11.27 15.97
N SER A 124 0.85 -10.39 16.92
CA SER A 124 0.00 -10.06 18.08
C SER A 124 -1.04 -8.97 17.82
N GLY A 125 -1.14 -8.44 16.59
CA GLY A 125 -2.13 -7.42 16.21
C GLY A 125 -1.90 -6.02 16.79
N LEU A 126 -0.71 -5.74 17.36
CA LEU A 126 -0.37 -4.45 17.95
C LEU A 126 0.20 -3.46 16.92
N LEU A 127 0.73 -3.97 15.81
CA LEU A 127 1.09 -3.17 14.66
C LEU A 127 0.12 -3.48 13.51
N PRO A 128 -0.43 -2.44 12.84
CA PRO A 128 -1.12 -2.65 11.59
C PRO A 128 -0.19 -3.36 10.62
N ASP A 129 -0.74 -4.32 9.90
CA ASP A 129 0.03 -5.03 8.90
C ASP A 129 0.16 -4.10 7.69
N ILE A 130 1.25 -3.34 7.68
CA ILE A 130 1.60 -2.38 6.61
C ILE A 130 1.64 -3.08 5.22
N GLY A 131 1.65 -4.43 5.19
CA GLY A 131 1.50 -5.25 3.99
C GLY A 131 0.06 -5.67 3.62
N ARG A 132 -0.89 -5.69 4.56
CA ARG A 132 -2.28 -6.16 4.35
C ARG A 132 -3.36 -5.07 4.41
N ASP A 133 -3.02 -3.84 4.77
CA ASP A 133 -3.99 -2.72 4.77
C ASP A 133 -4.38 -2.24 3.37
N TRP A 134 -3.97 -2.95 2.31
CA TRP A 134 -4.47 -2.69 0.96
C TRP A 134 -5.91 -3.20 0.85
N PRO A 135 -6.91 -2.33 0.55
CA PRO A 135 -8.29 -2.76 0.47
C PRO A 135 -8.46 -3.91 -0.55
N GLU A 136 -9.17 -4.98 -0.17
CA GLU A 136 -9.37 -6.16 -1.02
C GLU A 136 -10.03 -5.80 -2.37
N SER A 137 -10.85 -4.75 -2.39
CA SER A 137 -11.43 -4.19 -3.61
C SER A 137 -10.36 -3.62 -4.56
N CYS A 138 -9.33 -2.98 -4.02
CA CYS A 138 -8.22 -2.42 -4.80
C CYS A 138 -7.29 -3.53 -5.32
N SER A 139 -7.01 -4.58 -4.54
CA SER A 139 -6.18 -5.71 -5.00
C SER A 139 -6.86 -6.48 -6.12
N LYS A 140 -8.15 -6.85 -5.96
CA LYS A 140 -8.92 -7.54 -7.02
C LYS A 140 -9.00 -6.72 -8.31
N ARG A 141 -9.21 -5.41 -8.18
CA ARG A 141 -9.22 -4.51 -9.35
C ARG A 141 -7.85 -4.47 -10.04
N LEU A 142 -6.77 -4.38 -9.27
CA LEU A 142 -5.41 -4.36 -9.80
C LEU A 142 -5.04 -5.69 -10.49
N GLN A 143 -5.34 -6.82 -9.85
CA GLN A 143 -5.15 -8.16 -10.42
C GLN A 143 -5.88 -8.31 -11.75
N LYS A 144 -7.14 -7.86 -11.82
CA LYS A 144 -7.92 -7.86 -13.07
C LYS A 144 -7.30 -6.99 -14.16
N ILE A 145 -6.82 -5.78 -13.83
CA ILE A 145 -6.20 -4.86 -14.80
C ILE A 145 -4.87 -5.44 -15.31
N MET A 146 -4.07 -6.02 -14.41
CA MET A 146 -2.76 -6.58 -14.73
C MET A 146 -2.83 -8.02 -15.26
N SER A 147 -4.01 -8.63 -15.30
CA SER A 147 -4.22 -10.04 -15.66
C SER A 147 -3.35 -11.00 -14.83
N LEU A 148 -3.20 -10.72 -13.54
CA LEU A 148 -2.46 -11.57 -12.60
C LEU A 148 -3.33 -12.76 -12.15
N SER A 149 -2.69 -13.89 -11.86
CA SER A 149 -3.37 -15.04 -11.23
C SER A 149 -3.71 -14.75 -9.77
N ASP A 150 -4.80 -15.34 -9.27
CA ASP A 150 -5.27 -15.19 -7.88
C ASP A 150 -4.24 -15.68 -6.84
N GLU A 151 -3.28 -16.50 -7.26
CA GLU A 151 -2.19 -17.01 -6.41
C GLU A 151 -1.02 -16.01 -6.24
N THR A 152 -1.02 -14.90 -6.99
CA THR A 152 0.09 -13.93 -6.92
C THR A 152 -0.07 -12.99 -5.74
N GLU A 153 0.77 -13.14 -4.72
CA GLU A 153 0.82 -12.21 -3.59
C GLU A 153 1.33 -10.83 -4.03
N ILE A 154 0.51 -9.81 -3.86
CA ILE A 154 0.89 -8.43 -4.18
C ILE A 154 1.38 -7.75 -2.91
N THR A 155 2.68 -7.50 -2.82
CA THR A 155 3.27 -6.75 -1.70
C THR A 155 3.04 -5.24 -1.85
N SER A 156 2.74 -4.55 -0.75
CA SER A 156 2.52 -3.10 -0.75
C SER A 156 3.71 -2.28 -1.24
N ASP A 157 4.95 -2.72 -0.97
CA ASP A 157 6.17 -2.01 -1.40
C ASP A 157 6.30 -1.95 -2.93
N HIS A 158 6.16 -3.09 -3.62
CA HIS A 158 6.19 -3.13 -5.08
C HIS A 158 5.05 -2.32 -5.73
N ILE A 159 3.85 -2.30 -5.11
CA ILE A 159 2.75 -1.43 -5.58
C ILE A 159 3.14 0.04 -5.45
N ALA A 160 3.68 0.45 -4.30
CA ALA A 160 4.07 1.83 -4.06
C ALA A 160 5.14 2.30 -5.08
N GLN A 161 6.13 1.45 -5.36
CA GLN A 161 7.13 1.70 -6.40
C GLN A 161 6.49 1.81 -7.80
N LEU A 162 5.58 0.91 -8.15
CA LEU A 162 4.87 0.94 -9.44
C LEU A 162 4.01 2.21 -9.59
N ILE A 163 3.28 2.59 -8.54
CA ILE A 163 2.47 3.82 -8.50
C ILE A 163 3.37 5.05 -8.68
N ALA A 164 4.53 5.09 -8.01
CA ALA A 164 5.49 6.19 -8.15
C ALA A 164 6.00 6.32 -9.60
N MET A 165 6.34 5.20 -10.25
CA MET A 165 6.75 5.19 -11.66
C MET A 165 5.61 5.63 -12.60
N MET A 166 4.38 5.17 -12.35
CA MET A 166 3.21 5.58 -13.14
C MET A 166 2.88 7.06 -12.97
N PHE A 167 3.01 7.58 -11.75
CA PHE A 167 2.82 9.00 -11.46
C PHE A 167 3.87 9.85 -12.19
N ASP A 168 5.14 9.47 -12.15
CA ASP A 168 6.21 10.17 -12.89
C ASP A 168 5.96 10.14 -14.41
N PHE A 169 5.56 8.99 -14.95
CA PHE A 169 5.21 8.85 -16.36
C PHE A 169 4.06 9.79 -16.77
N VAL A 170 2.94 9.75 -16.03
CA VAL A 170 1.75 10.54 -16.34
C VAL A 170 2.04 12.04 -16.21
N THR A 171 2.76 12.47 -15.18
CA THR A 171 3.09 13.88 -14.97
C THR A 171 4.05 14.45 -16.00
N LYS A 172 4.89 13.62 -16.63
CA LYS A 172 5.72 14.00 -17.78
C LYS A 172 4.95 13.98 -19.09
N LEU A 173 4.03 13.02 -19.26
CA LEU A 173 3.24 12.86 -20.47
C LEU A 173 2.21 13.98 -20.66
N ASP A 174 1.52 14.37 -19.58
CA ASP A 174 0.46 15.38 -19.61
C ASP A 174 0.87 16.71 -20.29
N PRO A 175 1.92 17.42 -19.82
CA PRO A 175 2.32 18.69 -20.45
C PRO A 175 2.80 18.49 -21.89
N LEU A 176 3.43 17.35 -22.21
CA LEU A 176 3.87 17.03 -23.56
C LEU A 176 2.67 16.92 -24.51
N ILE A 177 1.66 16.13 -24.15
CA ILE A 177 0.46 15.95 -24.96
C ILE A 177 -0.29 17.27 -25.15
N TRP A 178 -0.50 18.05 -24.09
CA TRP A 178 -1.17 19.34 -24.18
C TRP A 178 -0.38 20.40 -24.95
N SER A 179 0.96 20.35 -24.90
CA SER A 179 1.80 21.23 -25.71
C SER A 179 1.73 20.88 -27.19
N THR A 180 1.74 19.59 -27.53
CA THR A 180 1.56 19.08 -28.89
C THR A 180 0.18 19.45 -29.42
N TRP A 181 -0.87 19.24 -28.61
CA TRP A 181 -2.24 19.62 -28.99
C TRP A 181 -2.38 21.10 -29.30
N ARG A 182 -1.78 21.99 -28.50
CA ARG A 182 -1.79 23.44 -28.77
C ARG A 182 -1.08 23.83 -30.07
N LYS A 183 -0.05 23.08 -30.47
CA LYS A 183 0.64 23.29 -31.75
C LYS A 183 -0.21 22.82 -32.93
N VAL A 184 -0.82 21.64 -32.80
CA VAL A 184 -1.65 21.03 -33.84
C VAL A 184 -2.98 21.77 -34.01
N SER A 185 -3.61 22.18 -32.91
CA SER A 185 -4.91 22.85 -32.90
C SER A 185 -4.93 24.11 -32.01
N PRO A 186 -4.29 25.20 -32.44
CA PRO A 186 -4.22 26.43 -31.65
C PRO A 186 -5.58 27.10 -31.43
N ARG A 187 -6.57 26.78 -32.29
CA ARG A 187 -7.93 27.34 -32.24
C ARG A 187 -8.95 26.41 -31.58
N SER A 188 -8.52 25.26 -31.06
CA SER A 188 -9.45 24.31 -30.43
C SER A 188 -10.16 24.94 -29.22
N SER A 189 -11.45 24.60 -29.08
CA SER A 189 -12.21 24.83 -27.86
C SER A 189 -11.83 23.84 -26.74
N ILE A 190 -11.19 22.72 -27.09
CA ILE A 190 -10.70 21.73 -26.14
C ILE A 190 -9.45 22.28 -25.46
N ARG A 191 -9.64 22.85 -24.28
CA ARG A 191 -8.58 23.36 -23.42
C ARG A 191 -8.49 22.56 -22.14
N PHE A 192 -7.27 22.38 -21.67
CA PHE A 192 -7.01 21.89 -20.32
C PHE A 192 -6.92 23.08 -19.37
N THR A 193 -7.71 23.04 -18.30
CA THR A 193 -7.81 24.12 -17.31
C THR A 193 -7.30 23.73 -15.93
N GLY A 194 -6.79 22.52 -15.75
CA GLY A 194 -6.31 22.03 -14.46
C GLY A 194 -4.81 21.76 -14.44
N ASP A 195 -4.32 21.38 -13.27
CA ASP A 195 -3.01 20.76 -13.09
C ASP A 195 -3.25 19.31 -12.66
N LEU A 196 -2.94 18.35 -13.54
CA LEU A 196 -3.14 16.92 -13.25
C LEU A 196 -2.31 16.48 -12.05
N LYS A 197 -1.08 16.99 -11.90
CA LYS A 197 -0.22 16.68 -10.76
C LYS A 197 -0.86 17.17 -9.47
N GLU A 198 -1.39 18.39 -9.46
CA GLU A 198 -2.10 18.95 -8.30
C GLU A 198 -3.37 18.16 -7.98
N ALA A 199 -4.13 17.75 -9.00
CA ALA A 199 -5.33 16.91 -8.82
C ALA A 199 -4.98 15.54 -8.22
N MET A 200 -3.94 14.88 -8.71
CA MET A 200 -3.48 13.60 -8.17
C MET A 200 -2.94 13.73 -6.75
N LEU A 201 -2.15 14.77 -6.43
CA LEU A 201 -1.68 15.04 -5.07
C LEU A 201 -2.84 15.34 -4.11
N GLY A 202 -3.83 16.11 -4.59
CA GLY A 202 -5.06 16.40 -3.85
C GLY A 202 -5.86 15.13 -3.55
N ALA A 203 -5.98 14.22 -4.51
CA ALA A 203 -6.65 12.94 -4.32
C ALA A 203 -5.93 12.03 -3.32
N VAL A 204 -4.59 11.92 -3.41
CA VAL A 204 -3.77 11.15 -2.44
C VAL A 204 -3.89 11.73 -1.02
N SER A 205 -3.93 13.05 -0.91
CA SER A 205 -4.08 13.74 0.38
C SER A 205 -5.52 13.82 0.89
N GLN A 206 -6.48 13.21 0.19
CA GLN A 206 -7.93 13.30 0.46
C GLN A 206 -8.48 14.75 0.51
N LYS A 207 -7.78 15.69 -0.14
CA LYS A 207 -8.19 17.11 -0.25
C LYS A 207 -9.09 17.39 -1.45
N LYS A 208 -9.02 16.52 -2.46
CA LYS A 208 -9.83 16.58 -3.69
C LYS A 208 -10.48 15.23 -3.93
N ASP A 209 -11.63 15.24 -4.60
CA ASP A 209 -12.31 14.00 -4.98
C ASP A 209 -11.48 13.24 -6.03
N LEU A 210 -11.45 11.92 -5.89
CA LEU A 210 -10.81 11.02 -6.85
C LEU A 210 -11.48 11.12 -8.23
N SER A 211 -12.77 11.48 -8.29
CA SER A 211 -13.51 11.61 -9.54
C SER A 211 -12.95 12.70 -10.47
N GLU A 212 -12.47 13.82 -9.92
CA GLU A 212 -11.85 14.90 -10.70
C GLU A 212 -10.56 14.43 -11.37
N CYS A 213 -9.71 13.75 -10.59
CA CYS A 213 -8.46 13.16 -11.06
C CYS A 213 -8.74 12.12 -12.17
N GLN A 214 -9.73 11.25 -11.97
CA GLN A 214 -10.14 10.26 -12.97
C GLN A 214 -10.63 10.91 -14.27
N ALA A 215 -11.44 11.97 -14.18
CA ALA A 215 -11.92 12.70 -15.35
C ALA A 215 -10.77 13.37 -16.13
N MET A 216 -9.76 13.90 -15.44
CA MET A 216 -8.58 14.49 -16.05
C MET A 216 -7.70 13.43 -16.73
N LEU A 217 -7.47 12.29 -16.07
CA LEU A 217 -6.76 11.15 -16.67
C LEU A 217 -7.46 10.61 -17.91
N GLU A 218 -8.79 10.51 -17.88
CA GLU A 218 -9.57 10.05 -19.04
C GLU A 218 -9.50 11.03 -20.21
N LYS A 219 -9.53 12.35 -19.93
CA LYS A 219 -9.30 13.37 -20.97
C LYS A 219 -7.91 13.26 -21.58
N LEU A 220 -6.87 13.10 -20.77
CA LEU A 220 -5.50 12.90 -21.26
C LEU A 220 -5.43 11.64 -22.13
N ARG A 221 -5.98 10.52 -21.66
CA ARG A 221 -6.02 9.25 -22.39
C ARG A 221 -6.72 9.39 -23.74
N CYS A 222 -7.91 10.01 -23.78
CA CYS A 222 -8.67 10.23 -25.00
C CYS A 222 -7.92 11.14 -25.99
N LEU A 223 -7.24 12.18 -25.49
CA LEU A 223 -6.48 13.09 -26.34
C LEU A 223 -5.26 12.39 -26.93
N THR A 224 -4.51 11.65 -26.12
CA THR A 224 -3.38 10.84 -26.59
C THR A 224 -3.84 9.83 -27.65
N ALA A 225 -4.92 9.09 -27.39
CA ALA A 225 -5.48 8.15 -28.35
C ALA A 225 -5.95 8.83 -29.64
N GLY A 226 -6.61 9.99 -29.51
CA GLY A 226 -7.08 10.80 -30.64
C GLY A 226 -5.93 11.26 -31.54
N ILE A 227 -4.87 11.82 -30.95
CA ILE A 227 -3.68 12.27 -31.69
C ILE A 227 -2.96 11.09 -32.36
N VAL A 228 -2.71 10.01 -31.63
CA VAL A 228 -2.00 8.83 -32.17
C VAL A 228 -2.79 8.20 -33.33
N SER A 229 -4.11 8.06 -33.16
CA SER A 229 -4.98 7.50 -34.20
C SER A 229 -5.10 8.43 -35.42
N ALA A 230 -5.15 9.74 -35.17
CA ALA A 230 -5.24 10.75 -36.20
C ALA A 230 -4.04 10.73 -37.16
N PHE A 231 -2.82 10.47 -36.68
CA PHE A 231 -1.65 10.37 -37.55
C PHE A 231 -1.78 9.26 -38.61
N GLY A 232 -2.31 8.10 -38.22
CA GLY A 232 -2.55 7.00 -39.16
C GLY A 232 -3.64 7.29 -40.19
N GLN A 233 -4.64 8.09 -39.82
CA GLN A 233 -5.75 8.43 -40.71
C GLN A 233 -5.49 9.63 -41.59
N ALA A 234 -4.79 10.65 -41.09
CA ALA A 234 -4.50 11.88 -41.82
C ALA A 234 -3.73 11.58 -43.11
N GLY A 235 -2.74 10.69 -43.06
CA GLY A 235 -2.01 10.28 -44.28
C GLY A 235 -2.91 9.62 -45.33
N ASN A 236 -3.80 8.71 -44.91
CA ASN A 236 -4.74 8.05 -45.81
C ASN A 236 -5.78 9.01 -46.40
N GLN A 237 -6.33 9.90 -45.59
CA GLN A 237 -7.31 10.89 -46.04
C GLN A 237 -6.67 11.92 -46.96
N PHE A 238 -5.48 12.41 -46.62
CA PHE A 238 -4.68 13.29 -47.47
C PHE A 238 -4.42 12.62 -48.83
N ALA A 239 -3.88 11.40 -48.84
CA ALA A 239 -3.61 10.67 -50.08
C ALA A 239 -4.86 10.51 -50.94
N ARG A 240 -5.99 10.10 -50.35
CA ARG A 240 -7.27 9.95 -51.08
C ARG A 240 -7.80 11.28 -51.61
N TYR A 241 -7.74 12.35 -50.81
CA TYR A 241 -8.16 13.68 -51.21
C TYR A 241 -7.36 14.17 -52.42
N TYR A 242 -6.02 14.05 -52.37
CA TYR A 242 -5.15 14.47 -53.46
C TYR A 242 -5.28 13.57 -54.70
N MET A 243 -5.35 12.25 -54.54
CA MET A 243 -5.61 11.33 -55.67
C MET A 243 -6.92 11.65 -56.36
N SER A 244 -7.97 11.99 -55.61
CA SER A 244 -9.27 12.40 -56.17
C SER A 244 -9.20 13.77 -56.84
N LYS A 245 -8.65 14.78 -56.16
CA LYS A 245 -8.54 16.17 -56.64
C LYS A 245 -7.75 16.30 -57.94
N PHE A 246 -6.69 15.50 -58.09
CA PHE A 246 -5.84 15.47 -59.28
C PHE A 246 -6.24 14.36 -60.28
N SER A 247 -7.34 13.64 -60.04
CA SER A 247 -7.80 12.62 -60.98
C SER A 247 -8.29 13.24 -62.30
N PRO A 248 -8.07 12.59 -63.45
CA PRO A 248 -8.56 13.09 -64.74
C PRO A 248 -10.07 13.34 -64.76
N SER A 249 -10.85 12.48 -64.09
CA SER A 249 -12.31 12.63 -63.97
C SER A 249 -12.71 13.88 -63.21
N GLN A 250 -12.03 14.17 -62.10
CA GLN A 250 -12.34 15.35 -61.29
C GLN A 250 -11.94 16.64 -62.00
N ILE A 251 -10.78 16.66 -62.66
CA ILE A 251 -10.32 17.80 -63.47
C ILE A 251 -11.27 18.05 -64.64
N SER A 252 -11.71 17.00 -65.34
CA SER A 252 -12.71 17.15 -66.40
C SER A 252 -13.99 17.76 -65.86
N SER A 253 -14.51 17.22 -64.75
CA SER A 253 -15.73 17.75 -64.11
C SER A 253 -15.58 19.22 -63.71
N MET A 254 -14.44 19.64 -63.16
CA MET A 254 -14.20 21.04 -62.81
C MET A 254 -14.20 21.94 -64.05
N VAL A 255 -13.52 21.53 -65.13
CA VAL A 255 -13.48 22.30 -66.38
C VAL A 255 -14.86 22.39 -67.06
N ASP A 256 -15.65 21.31 -67.01
CA ASP A 256 -17.00 21.29 -67.56
C ASP A 256 -17.96 22.19 -66.76
N MET A 257 -17.80 22.25 -65.43
CA MET A 257 -18.59 23.11 -64.54
C MET A 257 -18.23 24.60 -64.63
N GLU A 258 -16.98 24.94 -64.93
CA GLU A 258 -16.52 26.33 -65.03
C GLU A 258 -17.09 27.08 -66.24
N GLY A 259 -17.77 26.40 -67.17
CA GLY A 259 -18.65 27.04 -68.17
C GLY A 259 -17.99 28.21 -68.91
N GLY A 260 -16.72 28.09 -69.29
CA GLY A 260 -15.88 29.21 -69.73
C GLY A 260 -15.89 29.52 -71.23
N THR A 261 -16.08 30.81 -71.53
CA THR A 261 -16.33 31.59 -72.77
C THR A 261 -15.40 31.40 -73.98
N LYS A 262 -14.41 30.50 -73.93
CA LYS A 262 -13.46 30.24 -75.02
C LYS A 262 -13.81 28.91 -75.69
N ILE A 263 -14.81 28.93 -76.56
CA ILE A 263 -15.30 27.76 -77.31
C ILE A 263 -14.23 27.21 -78.26
N TRP A 264 -13.24 28.04 -78.64
CA TRP A 264 -12.21 27.72 -79.63
C TRP A 264 -10.94 27.07 -79.07
N GLU A 265 -10.81 26.88 -77.76
CA GLU A 265 -9.62 26.28 -77.15
C GLU A 265 -9.80 24.77 -76.96
N ALA A 266 -8.81 23.99 -77.40
CA ALA A 266 -8.82 22.53 -77.28
C ALA A 266 -8.96 22.08 -75.82
N ARG A 267 -9.79 21.06 -75.57
CA ARG A 267 -10.09 20.56 -74.22
C ARG A 267 -8.83 20.16 -73.43
N GLU A 268 -7.85 19.57 -74.11
CA GLU A 268 -6.56 19.18 -73.50
C GLU A 268 -5.81 20.37 -72.89
N VAL A 269 -5.82 21.52 -73.57
CA VAL A 269 -5.18 22.75 -73.06
C VAL A 269 -5.89 23.25 -71.80
N LYS A 270 -7.22 23.13 -71.76
CA LYS A 270 -8.02 23.50 -70.58
C LYS A 270 -7.73 22.57 -69.39
N TYR A 271 -7.70 21.26 -69.61
CA TYR A 271 -7.36 20.28 -68.56
C TYR A 271 -5.94 20.50 -68.03
N TRP A 272 -4.96 20.72 -68.91
CA TRP A 272 -3.59 21.01 -68.50
C TRP A 272 -3.46 22.31 -67.70
N ARG A 273 -4.14 23.38 -68.14
CA ARG A 273 -4.19 24.63 -67.37
C ARG A 273 -4.78 24.43 -65.98
N LYS A 274 -5.87 23.66 -65.89
CA LYS A 274 -6.50 23.39 -64.60
C LYS A 274 -5.61 22.54 -63.69
N TYR A 275 -4.90 21.56 -64.25
CA TYR A 275 -3.90 20.80 -63.50
C TYR A 275 -2.80 21.71 -62.93
N ILE A 276 -2.22 22.60 -63.74
CA ILE A 276 -1.20 23.56 -63.28
C ILE A 276 -1.76 24.47 -62.20
N GLU A 277 -2.99 24.97 -62.36
CA GLU A 277 -3.65 25.80 -61.35
C GLU A 277 -3.77 25.06 -60.00
N LEU A 278 -4.25 23.82 -60.03
CA LEU A 278 -4.37 22.98 -58.83
C LEU A 278 -2.99 22.65 -58.24
N ALA A 279 -1.99 22.35 -59.08
CA ALA A 279 -0.63 22.02 -58.65
C ALA A 279 0.08 23.24 -58.03
N ASN A 280 -0.12 24.44 -58.58
CA ASN A 280 0.44 25.68 -58.02
C ASN A 280 -0.18 26.04 -56.67
N SER A 281 -1.42 25.62 -56.41
CA SER A 281 -2.05 25.77 -55.10
C SER A 281 -1.46 24.81 -54.04
N LEU A 282 -0.73 23.77 -54.48
CA LEU A 282 -0.09 22.80 -53.61
C LEU A 282 1.31 23.26 -53.22
N ASN A 283 1.42 23.87 -52.05
CA ASN A 283 2.71 24.17 -51.42
C ASN A 283 2.83 23.46 -50.05
N ASP A 284 4.04 23.42 -49.51
CA ASP A 284 4.35 22.73 -48.25
C ASP A 284 3.44 23.21 -47.11
N ALA A 285 3.24 24.53 -46.99
CA ALA A 285 2.41 25.12 -45.95
C ALA A 285 0.92 24.72 -46.08
N SER A 286 0.38 24.67 -47.29
CA SER A 286 -1.01 24.23 -47.54
C SER A 286 -1.20 22.75 -47.23
N SER A 287 -0.20 21.93 -47.54
CA SER A 287 -0.22 20.49 -47.28
C SER A 287 -0.14 20.21 -45.79
N GLU A 288 0.78 20.87 -45.09
CA GLU A 288 0.92 20.76 -43.64
C GLU A 288 -0.35 21.22 -42.92
N ASN A 289 -0.92 22.36 -43.34
CA ASN A 289 -2.17 22.86 -42.75
C ASN A 289 -3.34 21.89 -42.95
N GLU A 290 -3.48 21.29 -44.14
CA GLU A 290 -4.53 20.29 -44.39
C GLU A 290 -4.32 19.05 -43.52
N ILE A 291 -3.08 18.54 -43.41
CA ILE A 291 -2.77 17.39 -42.54
C ILE A 291 -3.10 17.72 -41.09
N MET A 292 -2.68 18.88 -40.59
CA MET A 292 -2.95 19.31 -39.21
C MET A 292 -4.44 19.52 -38.94
N ASP A 293 -5.20 20.02 -39.93
CA ASP A 293 -6.65 20.17 -39.85
C ASP A 293 -7.35 18.81 -39.78
N GLN A 294 -6.94 17.84 -40.61
CA GLN A 294 -7.46 16.47 -40.52
C GLN A 294 -7.12 15.80 -39.18
N ILE A 295 -5.90 16.00 -38.68
CA ILE A 295 -5.50 15.49 -37.36
C ILE A 295 -6.38 16.09 -36.27
N THR A 296 -6.56 17.40 -36.31
CA THR A 296 -7.41 18.15 -35.37
C THR A 296 -8.82 17.62 -35.38
N LYS A 297 -9.47 17.55 -36.56
CA LYS A 297 -10.86 17.09 -36.70
C LYS A 297 -11.04 15.68 -36.14
N TYR A 298 -10.12 14.77 -36.43
CA TYR A 298 -10.20 13.41 -35.93
C TYR A 298 -10.03 13.33 -34.41
N ALA A 299 -8.98 13.98 -33.87
CA ALA A 299 -8.72 13.98 -32.43
C ALA A 299 -9.87 14.64 -31.65
N GLU A 300 -10.46 15.73 -32.16
CA GLU A 300 -11.65 16.34 -31.55
C GLU A 300 -12.87 15.42 -31.59
N SER A 301 -13.07 14.66 -32.68
CA SER A 301 -14.15 13.67 -32.77
C SER A 301 -14.03 12.61 -31.69
N VAL A 302 -12.82 12.07 -31.48
CA VAL A 302 -12.54 11.09 -30.40
C VAL A 302 -12.81 11.71 -29.04
N MET A 303 -12.35 12.94 -28.79
CA MET A 303 -12.53 13.65 -27.53
C MET A 303 -14.00 13.98 -27.22
N LYS A 304 -14.82 14.24 -28.24
CA LYS A 304 -16.26 14.49 -28.10
C LYS A 304 -17.08 13.19 -27.99
N GLY A 305 -16.43 12.02 -28.02
CA GLY A 305 -17.09 10.72 -27.95
C GLY A 305 -17.77 10.28 -29.25
N LEU A 306 -17.52 10.99 -30.36
CA LEU A 306 -18.08 10.70 -31.68
C LEU A 306 -17.19 9.73 -32.50
N GLY A 307 -15.98 9.45 -32.03
CA GLY A 307 -15.02 8.54 -32.66
C GLY A 307 -14.91 7.16 -32.00
N ARG A 308 -15.94 6.74 -31.25
CA ARG A 308 -16.06 5.36 -30.71
C ARG A 308 -16.95 4.51 -31.60
#